data_AF-A0A5S3XY10-F1
#
_entry.id   AF-A0A5S3XY10-F1
#
_cell.length_a   1.000
_cell.length_b   1.000
_cell.length_c   1.000
_cell.angle_alpha   90.00
_cell.angle_beta   90.00
_cell.angle_gamma   90.00
#
_symmetry.space_group_name_H-M   'P 1'
#
loop_
_entity.id
_entity.type
_entity.pdbx_description
1 polymer ?
#
loop_
_entity_poly.entity_id
_entity_poly.type
_entity_poly.pdbx_seq_one_letter_code
_entity_poly.pdbx_strand_id
1 'polypeptide(L)'
;ILGQNNNHKITPYLFNSTPSRLLPITAENALTNPWLFKNYDLLNRVFKTCQQHEGFIPQCDLELSNILAKLPSIELHDEVSSELEALESQYIATLNNAGFSTLSGVKSDIYYHQQKPFLRVVNPTDSPLEITAQVTLIDSADKPSKTHQLKRNLTSGTHNISLPTEINADKITVAQTLKWKSLTHQTTLSRRVTPFNGVEFNVIKTKEHEDYWLVELNLSGPYSGDTIGDIILTSTSFEQATPAKSQQKSVDLAPYEQKTYTFKVTKTDKPQQISVKAILNVDGEPIRLIQELTLS
;
A
#
# COMPACT_ATOMS: atom_id res chain seq x y z
N ILE A 1 21.26 8.75 1.36
CA ILE A 1 21.40 7.41 0.72
C ILE A 1 20.46 7.39 -0.48
N LEU A 2 20.92 7.95 -1.60
CA LEU A 2 20.25 7.94 -2.90
C LEU A 2 21.02 6.93 -3.75
N GLY A 3 20.46 5.74 -3.95
CA GLY A 3 21.20 4.66 -4.63
C GLY A 3 20.47 3.31 -4.71
N GLN A 4 19.15 3.28 -4.91
CA GLN A 4 18.42 2.02 -5.11
C GLN A 4 17.60 1.95 -6.41
N ASN A 5 17.99 2.68 -7.46
CA ASN A 5 17.34 2.53 -8.79
C ASN A 5 18.26 2.62 -10.01
N ASN A 6 19.58 2.49 -9.84
CA ASN A 6 20.49 2.34 -10.98
C ASN A 6 20.75 0.85 -11.25
N ASN A 7 19.79 0.18 -11.88
CA ASN A 7 20.02 -1.14 -12.46
C ASN A 7 20.19 -1.00 -13.99
N HIS A 8 21.31 -0.41 -14.39
CA HIS A 8 21.84 -0.60 -15.74
C HIS A 8 22.54 -1.95 -15.79
N LYS A 9 21.81 -3.01 -16.14
CA LYS A 9 22.39 -4.19 -16.80
C LYS A 9 21.61 -4.48 -18.06
N ILE A 10 21.86 -3.61 -19.03
CA ILE A 10 21.70 -3.89 -20.45
C ILE A 10 22.76 -4.94 -20.81
N THR A 11 22.31 -6.11 -21.28
CA THR A 11 23.08 -6.94 -22.22
C THR A 11 22.13 -7.32 -23.35
N PRO A 12 22.18 -6.64 -24.51
CA PRO A 12 21.37 -6.94 -25.67
C PRO A 12 22.20 -7.79 -26.64
N TYR A 13 21.81 -9.04 -26.84
CA TYR A 13 22.23 -9.81 -28.02
C TYR A 13 21.08 -10.75 -28.39
N LEU A 14 20.70 -11.00 -29.63
CA LEU A 14 20.91 -10.43 -30.95
C LEU A 14 19.69 -10.95 -31.72
N PHE A 15 19.08 -10.12 -32.55
CA PHE A 15 18.00 -10.57 -33.42
C PHE A 15 18.47 -11.73 -34.30
N ASN A 16 17.73 -12.84 -34.28
CA ASN A 16 17.77 -13.81 -35.36
C ASN A 16 16.55 -13.59 -36.25
N SER A 17 16.79 -13.45 -37.54
CA SER A 17 15.81 -13.08 -38.55
C SER A 17 14.93 -14.27 -38.95
N THR A 18 13.84 -14.50 -38.22
CA THR A 18 12.69 -15.26 -38.73
C THR A 18 11.42 -14.85 -37.98
N PRO A 19 10.38 -14.30 -38.66
CA PRO A 19 9.18 -13.82 -38.00
C PRO A 19 8.20 -14.97 -37.81
N SER A 20 8.26 -15.64 -36.66
CA SER A 20 7.19 -16.56 -36.25
C SER A 20 6.22 -15.83 -35.35
N ARG A 21 5.09 -15.41 -35.94
CA ARG A 21 3.80 -15.05 -35.28
C ARG A 21 3.94 -14.25 -33.97
N LEU A 22 4.05 -12.93 -34.11
CA LEU A 22 3.88 -12.01 -32.99
C LEU A 22 2.40 -11.99 -32.56
N LEU A 23 2.10 -12.61 -31.42
CA LEU A 23 0.93 -12.24 -30.62
C LEU A 23 1.09 -10.78 -30.17
N PRO A 24 0.01 -10.04 -29.87
CA PRO A 24 0.10 -8.65 -29.45
C PRO A 24 0.80 -8.57 -28.08
N ILE A 25 2.09 -8.24 -28.11
CA ILE A 25 2.95 -8.06 -26.95
C ILE A 25 2.71 -6.63 -26.41
N THR A 26 2.23 -6.50 -25.18
CA THR A 26 2.37 -5.25 -24.43
C THR A 26 3.82 -5.16 -23.96
N ALA A 27 4.47 -4.02 -24.19
CA ALA A 27 5.91 -3.83 -23.99
C ALA A 27 6.41 -4.16 -22.56
N GLU A 28 5.53 -4.10 -21.55
CA GLU A 28 5.86 -4.42 -20.16
C GLU A 28 6.04 -5.93 -19.90
N ASN A 29 5.29 -6.80 -20.58
CA ASN A 29 5.35 -8.25 -20.36
C ASN A 29 6.52 -8.92 -21.10
N ALA A 30 6.96 -8.33 -22.22
CA ALA A 30 8.06 -8.85 -23.02
C ALA A 30 9.44 -8.68 -22.35
N LEU A 31 9.59 -7.65 -21.51
CA LEU A 31 10.88 -7.30 -20.91
C LEU A 31 11.26 -8.21 -19.73
N THR A 32 10.28 -8.79 -19.03
CA THR A 32 10.51 -9.65 -17.86
C THR A 32 10.33 -11.14 -18.15
N ASN A 33 9.53 -11.50 -19.17
CA ASN A 33 9.31 -12.88 -19.60
C ASN A 33 9.61 -13.02 -21.11
N PRO A 34 10.90 -13.13 -21.50
CA PRO A 34 11.31 -13.12 -22.90
C PRO A 34 10.81 -14.34 -23.69
N TRP A 35 10.46 -15.42 -22.99
CA TRP A 35 9.94 -16.66 -23.59
C TRP A 35 8.42 -16.72 -23.64
N LEU A 36 7.70 -15.68 -23.16
CA LEU A 36 6.25 -15.68 -23.02
C LEU A 36 5.71 -16.92 -22.26
N PHE A 37 6.53 -17.47 -21.35
CA PHE A 37 6.21 -18.67 -20.60
C PHE A 37 5.09 -18.39 -19.60
N LYS A 38 3.96 -19.10 -19.69
CA LYS A 38 2.76 -18.82 -18.89
C LYS A 38 3.02 -18.95 -17.38
N ASN A 39 3.80 -19.95 -16.96
CA ASN A 39 4.08 -20.23 -15.55
C ASN A 39 5.34 -19.51 -15.04
N TYR A 40 5.67 -18.35 -15.60
CA TYR A 40 6.84 -17.55 -15.21
C TYR A 40 6.84 -17.17 -13.72
N ASP A 41 5.67 -16.92 -13.13
CA ASP A 41 5.59 -16.61 -11.70
C ASP A 41 6.02 -17.80 -10.83
N LEU A 42 5.67 -19.03 -11.21
CA LEU A 42 6.15 -20.24 -10.53
C LEU A 42 7.66 -20.37 -10.69
N LEU A 43 8.18 -20.23 -11.91
CA LEU A 43 9.62 -20.25 -12.18
C LEU A 43 10.39 -19.26 -11.29
N ASN A 44 9.92 -18.02 -11.21
CA ASN A 44 10.54 -16.96 -10.41
C ASN A 44 10.54 -17.29 -8.90
N ARG A 45 9.45 -17.90 -8.40
CA ARG A 45 9.39 -18.34 -7.00
C ARG A 45 10.37 -19.48 -6.72
N VAL A 46 10.35 -20.53 -7.53
CA VAL A 46 11.27 -21.69 -7.39
C VAL A 46 12.74 -21.23 -7.49
N PHE A 47 13.06 -20.36 -8.44
CA PHE A 47 14.40 -19.78 -8.59
C PHE A 47 14.83 -19.00 -7.35
N LYS A 48 13.98 -18.10 -6.83
CA LYS A 48 14.27 -17.35 -5.60
C LYS A 48 14.42 -18.26 -4.38
N THR A 49 13.61 -19.32 -4.29
CA THR A 49 13.72 -20.30 -3.22
C THR A 49 15.07 -21.01 -3.28
N CYS A 50 15.51 -21.49 -4.45
CA CYS A 50 16.82 -22.10 -4.63
C CYS A 50 17.94 -21.14 -4.19
N GLN A 51 17.93 -19.90 -4.69
CA GLN A 51 18.95 -18.90 -4.36
C GLN A 51 19.01 -18.54 -2.86
N GLN A 52 17.87 -18.50 -2.15
CA GLN A 52 17.83 -18.16 -0.73
C GLN A 52 18.07 -19.35 0.21
N HIS A 53 17.92 -20.58 -0.29
CA HIS A 53 18.00 -21.79 0.51
C HIS A 53 18.93 -22.85 -0.10
N GLU A 54 19.94 -22.44 -0.87
CA GLU A 54 20.89 -23.32 -1.56
C GLU A 54 21.52 -24.35 -0.60
N GLY A 55 21.84 -23.93 0.63
CA GLY A 55 22.40 -24.83 1.66
C GLY A 55 21.45 -25.92 2.17
N PHE A 56 20.16 -25.84 1.89
CA PHE A 56 19.13 -26.82 2.28
C PHE A 56 18.58 -27.62 1.09
N ILE A 57 18.75 -27.11 -0.14
CA ILE A 57 18.30 -27.75 -1.37
C ILE A 57 19.52 -28.03 -2.24
N PRO A 58 20.21 -29.17 -2.03
CA PRO A 58 21.40 -29.48 -2.81
C PRO A 58 21.05 -29.60 -4.29
N GLN A 59 21.96 -29.14 -5.16
CA GLN A 59 21.85 -29.22 -6.62
C GLN A 59 20.69 -28.42 -7.25
N CYS A 60 20.05 -27.52 -6.50
CA CYS A 60 18.92 -26.75 -7.00
C CYS A 60 19.25 -25.91 -8.26
N ASP A 61 20.46 -25.35 -8.34
CA ASP A 61 20.92 -24.61 -9.52
C ASP A 61 21.06 -25.50 -10.77
N LEU A 62 21.53 -26.74 -10.60
CA LEU A 62 21.69 -27.68 -11.72
C LEU A 62 20.32 -28.12 -12.25
N GLU A 63 19.39 -28.47 -11.36
CA GLU A 63 18.02 -28.83 -11.71
C GLU A 63 17.32 -27.68 -12.43
N LEU A 64 17.39 -26.46 -11.87
CA LEU A 64 16.79 -25.28 -12.49
C LEU A 64 17.44 -24.92 -13.82
N SER A 65 18.77 -25.05 -13.95
CA SER A 65 19.47 -24.80 -15.22
C SER A 65 18.96 -25.72 -16.33
N ASN A 66 18.77 -27.02 -16.04
CA ASN A 66 18.23 -27.98 -16.99
C ASN A 66 16.80 -27.64 -17.44
N ILE A 67 15.97 -27.14 -16.52
CA ILE A 67 14.60 -26.71 -16.81
C ILE A 67 14.62 -25.42 -17.65
N LEU A 68 15.42 -24.43 -17.25
CA LEU A 68 15.56 -23.14 -17.95
C LEU A 68 16.06 -23.32 -19.39
N ALA A 69 16.93 -24.30 -19.64
CA ALA A 69 17.43 -24.62 -20.99
C ALA A 69 16.33 -25.02 -21.98
N LYS A 70 15.16 -25.46 -21.49
CA LYS A 70 14.01 -25.85 -22.32
C LYS A 70 13.10 -24.67 -22.69
N LEU A 71 13.15 -23.56 -21.95
CA LEU A 71 12.26 -22.39 -22.14
C LEU A 71 12.27 -21.77 -23.55
N PRO A 72 13.39 -21.75 -24.32
CA PRO A 72 13.37 -21.27 -25.69
C PRO A 72 12.42 -22.05 -26.63
N SER A 73 12.08 -23.29 -26.29
CA SER A 73 11.21 -24.14 -27.11
C SER A 73 9.79 -24.14 -26.56
N ILE A 74 8.87 -23.46 -27.25
CA ILE A 74 7.45 -23.34 -26.84
C ILE A 74 6.78 -24.72 -26.67
N GLU A 75 7.15 -25.69 -27.51
CA GLU A 75 6.63 -27.07 -27.44
C GLU A 75 6.97 -27.79 -26.13
N LEU A 76 8.00 -27.33 -25.40
CA LEU A 76 8.43 -27.88 -24.12
C LEU A 76 7.83 -27.13 -22.91
N HIS A 77 7.01 -26.09 -23.11
CA HIS A 77 6.49 -25.29 -22.00
C HIS A 77 5.61 -26.08 -21.02
N ASP A 78 4.83 -27.04 -21.51
CA ASP A 78 3.99 -27.88 -20.64
C ASP A 78 4.86 -28.85 -19.81
N GLU A 79 5.94 -29.37 -20.38
CA GLU A 79 6.94 -30.17 -19.67
C GLU A 79 7.64 -29.34 -18.59
N VAL A 80 8.13 -28.14 -18.94
CA VAL A 80 8.75 -27.20 -18.00
C VAL A 80 7.82 -26.87 -16.85
N SER A 81 6.53 -26.65 -17.12
CA SER A 81 5.53 -26.39 -16.09
C SER A 81 5.40 -27.55 -15.12
N SER A 82 5.33 -28.78 -15.64
CA SER A 82 5.24 -30.00 -14.83
C SER A 82 6.49 -30.23 -13.97
N GLU A 83 7.68 -29.99 -14.53
CA GLU A 83 8.94 -30.09 -13.80
C GLU A 83 9.03 -29.05 -12.68
N LEU A 84 8.61 -27.80 -12.94
CA LEU A 84 8.58 -26.75 -11.93
C LEU A 84 7.61 -27.05 -10.79
N GLU A 85 6.44 -27.64 -11.07
CA GLU A 85 5.48 -28.06 -10.05
C GLU A 85 6.02 -29.21 -9.18
N ALA A 86 6.77 -30.13 -9.79
CA ALA A 86 7.48 -31.19 -9.08
C ALA A 86 8.57 -30.61 -8.16
N LEU A 87 9.39 -29.68 -8.67
CA LEU A 87 10.39 -28.97 -7.86
C LEU A 87 9.76 -28.20 -6.71
N GLU A 88 8.68 -27.46 -6.96
CA GLU A 88 7.96 -26.72 -5.90
C GLU A 88 7.50 -27.66 -4.79
N SER A 89 6.95 -28.82 -5.16
CA SER A 89 6.49 -29.84 -4.20
C SER A 89 7.66 -30.43 -3.39
N GLN A 90 8.79 -30.69 -4.04
CA GLN A 90 10.02 -31.13 -3.37
C GLN A 90 10.54 -30.06 -2.40
N TYR A 91 10.57 -28.79 -2.81
CA TYR A 91 11.06 -27.69 -1.98
C TYR A 91 10.14 -27.44 -0.79
N ILE A 92 8.82 -27.58 -0.96
CA ILE A 92 7.84 -27.56 0.14
C ILE A 92 8.17 -28.64 1.17
N ALA A 93 8.46 -29.87 0.72
CA ALA A 93 8.78 -30.98 1.62
C ALA A 93 10.11 -30.78 2.35
N THR A 94 11.14 -30.28 1.66
CA THR A 94 12.49 -30.07 2.22
C THR A 94 12.56 -28.87 3.16
N LEU A 95 12.02 -27.72 2.75
CA LEU A 95 12.13 -26.48 3.54
C LEU A 95 11.06 -26.34 4.61
N ASN A 96 9.92 -27.04 4.45
CA ASN A 96 8.75 -26.86 5.32
C ASN A 96 8.41 -25.35 5.44
N ASN A 97 7.99 -24.89 6.62
CA ASN A 97 7.61 -23.50 6.87
C ASN A 97 8.72 -22.47 6.57
N ALA A 98 10.01 -22.87 6.53
CA ALA A 98 11.10 -21.95 6.21
C ALA A 98 11.02 -21.44 4.76
N GLY A 99 10.45 -22.24 3.85
CA GLY A 99 10.28 -21.86 2.45
C GLY A 99 9.03 -21.04 2.16
N PHE A 100 8.17 -20.75 3.16
CA PHE A 100 6.86 -20.11 2.92
C PHE A 100 6.97 -18.82 2.10
N SER A 101 7.87 -17.91 2.51
CA SER A 101 7.96 -16.57 1.92
C SER A 101 8.34 -16.63 0.43
N THR A 102 9.29 -17.49 0.07
CA THR A 102 9.80 -17.60 -1.30
C THR A 102 8.91 -18.45 -2.18
N LEU A 103 8.45 -19.61 -1.70
CA LEU A 103 7.64 -20.56 -2.47
C LEU A 103 6.22 -20.05 -2.73
N SER A 104 5.57 -19.44 -1.72
CA SER A 104 4.24 -18.87 -1.90
C SER A 104 4.28 -17.50 -2.59
N GLY A 105 5.36 -16.74 -2.39
CA GLY A 105 5.44 -15.34 -2.82
C GLY A 105 4.41 -14.42 -2.16
N VAL A 106 3.69 -14.90 -1.14
CA VAL A 106 2.63 -14.14 -0.45
C VAL A 106 3.24 -12.96 0.29
N LYS A 107 2.63 -11.78 0.10
CA LYS A 107 3.01 -10.56 0.81
C LYS A 107 1.82 -10.04 1.60
N SER A 108 2.05 -9.57 2.81
CA SER A 108 1.02 -9.00 3.69
C SER A 108 1.60 -7.83 4.45
N ASP A 109 0.96 -6.66 4.37
CA ASP A 109 1.37 -5.48 5.13
C ASP A 109 0.16 -4.55 5.41
N ILE A 110 0.30 -3.69 6.42
CA ILE A 110 -0.74 -2.74 6.84
C ILE A 110 -0.60 -1.48 5.99
N TYR A 111 -1.66 -1.03 5.34
CA TYR A 111 -1.71 0.22 4.57
C TYR A 111 -2.82 1.13 5.08
N TYR A 112 -2.79 2.39 4.63
CA TYR A 112 -3.80 3.38 4.95
C TYR A 112 -4.35 4.00 3.67
N HIS A 113 -5.66 4.24 3.65
CA HIS A 113 -6.31 5.07 2.64
C HIS A 113 -7.29 6.00 3.35
N GLN A 114 -7.08 7.31 3.24
CA GLN A 114 -7.89 8.32 3.94
C GLN A 114 -7.99 8.02 5.45
N GLN A 115 -6.84 7.77 6.10
CA GLN A 115 -6.70 7.40 7.52
C GLN A 115 -7.40 6.11 7.95
N LYS A 116 -8.02 5.36 7.02
CA LYS A 116 -8.59 4.05 7.32
C LYS A 116 -7.54 2.97 7.07
N PRO A 117 -7.13 2.20 8.10
CA PRO A 117 -6.21 1.10 7.95
C PRO A 117 -6.88 -0.06 7.21
N PHE A 118 -6.09 -0.73 6.38
CA PHE A 118 -6.45 -2.01 5.78
C PHE A 118 -5.22 -2.91 5.68
N LEU A 119 -5.43 -4.21 5.80
CA LEU A 119 -4.40 -5.20 5.53
C LEU A 119 -4.44 -5.51 4.04
N ARG A 120 -3.35 -5.21 3.32
CA ARG A 120 -3.19 -5.63 1.93
C ARG A 120 -2.48 -6.97 1.91
N VAL A 121 -3.14 -7.98 1.34
CA VAL A 121 -2.57 -9.31 1.14
C VAL A 121 -2.51 -9.59 -0.35
N VAL A 122 -1.33 -9.94 -0.86
CA VAL A 122 -1.11 -10.35 -2.25
C VAL A 122 -0.85 -11.85 -2.25
N ASN A 123 -1.74 -12.61 -2.89
CA ASN A 123 -1.56 -14.03 -3.18
C ASN A 123 -1.26 -14.19 -4.68
N PRO A 124 0.01 -14.42 -5.07
CA PRO A 124 0.37 -14.55 -6.49
C PRO A 124 0.14 -15.97 -7.04
N THR A 125 -0.55 -16.83 -6.29
CA THR A 125 -0.75 -18.25 -6.65
C THR A 125 -2.22 -18.57 -6.81
N ASP A 126 -2.52 -19.56 -7.63
CA ASP A 126 -3.89 -20.09 -7.78
C ASP A 126 -4.33 -20.94 -6.58
N SER A 127 -3.39 -21.31 -5.70
CA SER A 127 -3.70 -21.99 -4.45
C SER A 127 -4.31 -21.00 -3.44
N PRO A 128 -5.40 -21.38 -2.73
CA PRO A 128 -6.01 -20.50 -1.74
C PRO A 128 -5.08 -20.29 -0.55
N LEU A 129 -5.14 -19.08 0.02
CA LEU A 129 -4.44 -18.67 1.22
C LEU A 129 -5.44 -18.49 2.37
N GLU A 130 -5.31 -19.25 3.45
CA GLU A 130 -6.04 -18.99 4.69
C GLU A 130 -5.24 -18.00 5.53
N ILE A 131 -5.90 -16.92 5.98
CA ILE A 131 -5.36 -15.97 6.94
C ILE A 131 -6.23 -15.98 8.20
N THR A 132 -5.58 -16.13 9.35
CA THR A 132 -6.15 -15.84 10.67
C THR A 132 -5.29 -14.81 11.35
N ALA A 133 -5.87 -13.73 11.89
CA ALA A 133 -5.10 -12.69 12.55
C ALA A 133 -5.81 -12.11 13.77
N GLN A 134 -5.02 -11.74 14.77
CA GLN A 134 -5.43 -10.95 15.91
C GLN A 134 -4.97 -9.51 15.70
N VAL A 135 -5.93 -8.59 15.58
CA VAL A 135 -5.69 -7.17 15.34
C VAL A 135 -5.87 -6.41 16.64
N THR A 136 -4.83 -5.73 17.11
CA THR A 136 -4.86 -4.96 18.35
C THR A 136 -4.57 -3.49 18.06
N LEU A 137 -5.43 -2.60 18.56
CA LEU A 137 -5.20 -1.17 18.56
C LEU A 137 -4.58 -0.77 19.90
N ILE A 138 -3.51 0.02 19.84
CA ILE A 138 -2.70 0.44 20.99
C ILE A 138 -2.74 1.96 21.05
N ASP A 139 -3.05 2.52 22.22
CA ASP A 139 -3.07 3.97 22.46
C ASP A 139 -1.65 4.54 22.66
N SER A 140 -1.55 5.87 22.80
CA SER A 140 -0.27 6.56 23.02
C SER A 140 0.41 6.23 24.36
N ALA A 141 -0.31 5.60 25.30
CA ALA A 141 0.23 5.12 26.57
C ALA A 141 0.65 3.63 26.50
N ASP A 142 0.74 3.09 25.28
CA ASP A 142 1.05 1.68 24.96
C ASP A 142 0.03 0.70 25.56
N LYS A 143 -1.19 1.17 25.86
CA LYS A 143 -2.26 0.33 26.39
C LYS A 143 -3.10 -0.23 25.24
N PRO A 144 -3.30 -1.56 25.18
CA PRO A 144 -4.19 -2.17 24.20
C PRO A 144 -5.63 -1.76 24.50
N SER A 145 -6.28 -1.12 23.53
CA SER A 145 -7.66 -0.65 23.66
C SER A 145 -8.66 -1.76 23.34
N LYS A 146 -8.43 -2.49 22.24
CA LYS A 146 -9.33 -3.56 21.79
C LYS A 146 -8.66 -4.52 20.83
N THR A 147 -9.09 -5.78 20.88
CA THR A 147 -8.61 -6.84 19.99
C THR A 147 -9.73 -7.37 19.12
N HIS A 148 -9.46 -7.51 17.82
CA HIS A 148 -10.38 -8.02 16.82
C HIS A 148 -9.80 -9.26 16.15
N GLN A 149 -10.62 -10.28 15.94
CA GLN A 149 -10.22 -11.48 15.22
C GLN A 149 -10.58 -11.34 13.74
N LEU A 150 -9.64 -11.69 12.88
CA LEU A 150 -9.80 -11.74 11.44
C LEU A 150 -9.61 -13.18 10.97
N LYS A 151 -10.53 -13.69 10.16
CA LYS A 151 -10.37 -14.95 9.43
C LYS A 151 -10.89 -14.80 8.01
N ARG A 152 -10.06 -15.11 7.01
CA ARG A 152 -10.42 -15.07 5.58
C ARG A 152 -9.72 -16.19 4.80
N ASN A 153 -10.36 -16.64 3.74
CA ASN A 153 -9.75 -17.43 2.68
C ASN A 153 -9.62 -16.54 1.45
N LEU A 154 -8.43 -16.42 0.90
CA LEU A 154 -8.09 -15.51 -0.18
C LEU A 154 -7.70 -16.32 -1.42
N THR A 155 -8.39 -16.07 -2.53
CA THR A 155 -8.01 -16.60 -3.85
C THR A 155 -6.77 -15.87 -4.39
N SER A 156 -6.32 -16.24 -5.58
CA SER A 156 -5.30 -15.47 -6.32
C SER A 156 -5.68 -13.99 -6.44
N GLY A 157 -4.68 -13.10 -6.38
CA GLY A 157 -4.81 -11.66 -6.55
C GLY A 157 -4.47 -10.82 -5.32
N THR A 158 -4.85 -9.54 -5.38
CA THR A 158 -4.64 -8.56 -4.30
C THR A 158 -5.94 -8.33 -3.53
N HIS A 159 -5.88 -8.48 -2.22
CA HIS A 159 -7.01 -8.35 -1.31
C HIS A 159 -6.74 -7.23 -0.32
N ASN A 160 -7.70 -6.30 -0.15
CA ASN A 160 -7.64 -5.25 0.86
C ASN A 160 -8.71 -5.54 1.92
N ILE A 161 -8.27 -5.90 3.12
CA ILE A 161 -9.14 -6.25 4.24
C ILE A 161 -9.18 -5.06 5.18
N SER A 162 -10.35 -4.42 5.33
CA SER A 162 -10.52 -3.31 6.27
C SER A 162 -10.16 -3.73 7.70
N LEU A 163 -9.41 -2.88 8.39
CA LEU A 163 -9.02 -3.06 9.78
C LEU A 163 -9.84 -2.10 10.68
N PRO A 164 -10.05 -2.43 11.97
CA PRO A 164 -10.74 -1.55 12.91
C PRO A 164 -9.98 -0.22 13.10
N THR A 165 -10.75 0.83 13.43
CA THR A 165 -10.25 2.18 13.74
C THR A 165 -10.76 2.64 15.08
N GLU A 166 -9.93 3.35 15.84
CA GLU A 166 -10.33 4.03 17.08
C GLU A 166 -9.69 5.42 17.15
N ILE A 167 -10.42 6.38 17.71
CA ILE A 167 -10.06 7.81 17.74
C ILE A 167 -8.72 8.05 18.45
N ASN A 168 -8.40 7.25 19.47
CA ASN A 168 -7.21 7.43 20.31
C ASN A 168 -6.11 6.38 20.06
N ALA A 169 -6.22 5.59 18.99
CA ALA A 169 -5.19 4.61 18.68
C ALA A 169 -3.95 5.29 18.07
N ASP A 170 -2.77 5.04 18.63
CA ASP A 170 -1.47 5.47 18.09
C ASP A 170 -0.89 4.42 17.15
N LYS A 171 -1.16 3.13 17.41
CA LYS A 171 -0.57 2.01 16.69
C LYS A 171 -1.58 0.88 16.48
N ILE A 172 -1.43 0.22 15.34
CA ILE A 172 -2.12 -1.04 15.02
C ILE A 172 -1.09 -2.16 14.91
N THR A 173 -1.38 -3.27 15.56
CA THR A 173 -0.61 -4.51 15.43
C THR A 173 -1.50 -5.61 14.88
N VAL A 174 -0.95 -6.41 13.98
CA VAL A 174 -1.64 -7.54 13.35
C VAL A 174 -0.76 -8.77 13.51
N ALA A 175 -1.07 -9.59 14.51
CA ALA A 175 -0.44 -10.90 14.68
C ALA A 175 -1.19 -11.90 13.79
N GLN A 176 -0.58 -12.28 12.66
CA GLN A 176 -1.21 -13.12 11.64
C GLN A 176 -0.53 -14.49 11.52
N THR A 177 -1.36 -15.49 11.23
CA THR A 177 -0.96 -16.81 10.75
C THR A 177 -1.49 -16.97 9.34
N LEU A 178 -0.60 -17.21 8.40
CA LEU A 178 -0.85 -17.44 6.98
C LEU A 178 -0.65 -18.92 6.69
N LYS A 179 -1.60 -19.56 6.01
CA LYS A 179 -1.51 -20.97 5.60
C LYS A 179 -1.71 -21.08 4.10
N TRP A 180 -0.72 -21.64 3.43
CA TRP A 180 -0.68 -21.84 1.99
C TRP A 180 -0.17 -23.25 1.71
N LYS A 181 -0.98 -24.07 1.03
CA LYS A 181 -0.75 -25.52 0.91
C LYS A 181 -0.51 -26.13 2.29
N SER A 182 0.57 -26.90 2.48
CA SER A 182 0.98 -27.46 3.77
C SER A 182 1.82 -26.49 4.62
N LEU A 183 2.18 -25.32 4.11
CA LEU A 183 3.06 -24.37 4.78
C LEU A 183 2.28 -23.39 5.66
N THR A 184 2.86 -23.07 6.81
CA THR A 184 2.34 -22.10 7.77
C THR A 184 3.40 -21.05 8.11
N HIS A 185 3.03 -19.78 8.04
CA HIS A 185 3.90 -18.66 8.42
C HIS A 185 3.21 -17.77 9.44
N GLN A 186 3.92 -17.44 10.51
CA GLN A 186 3.43 -16.56 11.56
C GLN A 186 4.29 -15.31 11.57
N THR A 187 3.64 -14.14 11.61
CA THR A 187 4.31 -12.86 11.67
C THR A 187 3.45 -11.83 12.37
N THR A 188 4.09 -10.81 12.94
CA THR A 188 3.40 -9.67 13.56
C THR A 188 3.76 -8.41 12.80
N LEU A 189 2.75 -7.80 12.21
CA LEU A 189 2.87 -6.49 11.58
C LEU A 189 2.57 -5.40 12.60
N SER A 190 3.18 -4.24 12.43
CA SER A 190 3.05 -3.12 13.36
C SER A 190 3.21 -1.81 12.60
N ARG A 191 2.20 -0.94 12.68
CA ARG A 191 2.25 0.37 12.02
C ARG A 191 1.57 1.43 12.90
N ARG A 192 2.06 2.67 12.89
CA ARG A 192 1.36 3.78 13.54
C ARG A 192 0.04 4.07 12.81
N VAL A 193 -1.01 4.41 13.55
CA VAL A 193 -2.35 4.77 13.07
C VAL A 193 -2.34 6.13 12.38
N THR A 194 -1.37 6.98 12.75
CA THR A 194 -0.95 8.13 11.96
C THR A 194 0.08 7.65 10.92
N PRO A 195 -0.34 7.30 9.69
CA PRO A 195 0.62 7.15 8.61
C PRO A 195 1.35 8.49 8.41
N PHE A 196 2.64 8.41 8.11
CA PHE A 196 3.36 9.57 7.60
C PHE A 196 2.88 9.81 6.16
N ASN A 197 2.09 10.87 5.94
CA ASN A 197 1.28 11.07 4.72
C ASN A 197 1.51 12.43 4.04
N GLY A 198 2.69 13.04 4.18
CA GLY A 198 2.91 14.37 3.61
C GLY A 198 1.95 15.41 4.18
N VAL A 199 1.44 16.32 3.34
CA VAL A 199 0.53 17.39 3.77
C VAL A 199 -0.91 16.91 3.80
N GLU A 200 -1.48 16.73 5.00
CA GLU A 200 -2.87 16.34 5.22
C GLU A 200 -3.74 17.54 5.60
N PHE A 201 -5.00 17.52 5.15
CA PHE A 201 -5.97 18.58 5.37
C PHE A 201 -7.27 18.00 5.91
N ASN A 202 -7.54 18.20 7.20
CA ASN A 202 -8.77 17.73 7.85
C ASN A 202 -9.49 18.90 8.51
N VAL A 203 -10.80 19.00 8.27
CA VAL A 203 -11.64 20.03 8.87
C VAL A 203 -12.71 19.38 9.74
N ILE A 204 -12.75 19.76 11.01
CA ILE A 204 -13.68 19.23 11.99
C ILE A 204 -14.44 20.41 12.61
N LYS A 205 -15.76 20.27 12.70
CA LYS A 205 -16.60 21.15 13.51
C LYS A 205 -16.40 20.77 14.98
N THR A 206 -15.81 21.65 15.78
CA THR A 206 -15.40 21.26 17.14
C THR A 206 -16.31 21.79 18.23
N LYS A 207 -16.79 23.03 18.14
CA LYS A 207 -17.64 23.63 19.20
C LYS A 207 -18.69 24.61 18.67
N GLU A 208 -19.85 24.56 19.29
CA GLU A 208 -20.93 25.51 19.10
C GLU A 208 -20.89 26.57 20.22
N HIS A 209 -20.85 27.85 19.84
CA HIS A 209 -21.07 28.97 20.74
C HIS A 209 -22.39 29.66 20.35
N GLU A 210 -22.98 30.49 21.22
CA GLU A 210 -24.29 31.11 20.97
C GLU A 210 -24.35 31.81 19.59
N ASP A 211 -23.31 32.57 19.23
CA ASP A 211 -23.31 33.39 18.01
C ASP A 211 -22.42 32.86 16.85
N TYR A 212 -21.60 31.83 17.09
CA TYR A 212 -20.67 31.33 16.07
C TYR A 212 -20.37 29.83 16.18
N TRP A 213 -19.98 29.25 15.04
CA TRP A 213 -19.38 27.93 14.94
C TRP A 213 -17.85 28.06 14.97
N LEU A 214 -17.19 27.22 15.78
CA LEU A 214 -15.74 27.05 15.71
C LEU A 214 -15.42 25.94 14.72
N VAL A 215 -14.71 26.31 13.65
CA VAL A 215 -14.19 25.37 12.65
C VAL A 215 -12.70 25.19 12.91
N GLU A 216 -12.29 23.98 13.26
CA GLU A 216 -10.90 23.63 13.46
C GLU A 216 -10.36 22.86 12.27
N LEU A 217 -9.14 23.21 11.90
CA LEU A 217 -8.43 22.64 10.78
C LEU A 217 -7.07 22.15 11.25
N ASN A 218 -6.75 20.89 10.98
CA ASN A 218 -5.42 20.36 11.23
C ASN A 218 -4.68 20.24 9.89
N LEU A 219 -3.48 20.82 9.85
CA LEU A 219 -2.57 20.76 8.71
C LEU A 219 -1.22 20.20 9.17
N SER A 220 -0.71 19.18 8.46
CA SER A 220 0.61 18.60 8.70
C SER A 220 1.63 19.05 7.65
N GLY A 221 2.88 19.22 8.06
CA GLY A 221 4.02 19.42 7.17
C GLY A 221 4.55 18.11 6.56
N PRO A 222 5.33 18.19 5.46
CA PRO A 222 5.91 17.05 4.74
C PRO A 222 7.12 16.43 5.47
N TYR A 223 7.72 15.41 4.85
CA TYR A 223 8.92 14.70 5.35
C TYR A 223 10.16 15.58 5.33
N SER A 224 10.24 16.46 4.33
CA SER A 224 11.35 17.35 4.05
C SER A 224 10.81 18.60 3.39
N GLY A 225 11.51 19.72 3.59
CA GLY A 225 11.12 21.02 3.06
C GLY A 225 10.09 21.74 3.94
N ASP A 226 10.20 23.06 3.97
CA ASP A 226 9.24 23.91 4.66
C ASP A 226 7.94 24.00 3.86
N THR A 227 6.82 24.15 4.56
CA THR A 227 5.51 24.39 3.94
C THR A 227 5.05 25.79 4.27
N ILE A 228 4.89 26.61 3.23
CA ILE A 228 4.39 27.98 3.34
C ILE A 228 3.14 28.15 2.49
N GLY A 229 2.25 29.05 2.89
CA GLY A 229 1.08 29.38 2.08
C GLY A 229 -0.06 29.95 2.90
N ASP A 230 -1.29 29.69 2.48
CA ASP A 230 -2.48 30.26 3.09
C ASP A 230 -3.63 29.27 3.17
N ILE A 231 -4.36 29.32 4.28
CA ILE A 231 -5.67 28.69 4.45
C ILE A 231 -6.73 29.78 4.34
N ILE A 232 -7.68 29.58 3.42
CA ILE A 232 -8.77 30.50 3.12
C ILE A 232 -10.08 29.80 3.44
N LEU A 233 -10.84 30.34 4.38
CA LEU A 233 -12.21 29.91 4.67
C LEU A 233 -13.20 30.87 4.01
N THR A 234 -14.19 30.32 3.33
CA THR A 234 -15.32 31.04 2.75
C THR A 234 -16.61 30.46 3.29
N SER A 235 -17.56 31.33 3.67
CA SER A 235 -18.93 30.93 4.04
C SER A 235 -19.89 31.48 3.00
N THR A 236 -20.76 30.63 2.46
CA THR A 236 -21.77 31.02 1.48
C THR A 236 -23.13 30.58 1.97
N SER A 237 -24.08 31.52 2.09
CA SER A 237 -25.46 31.17 2.40
C SER A 237 -26.09 30.46 1.20
N PHE A 238 -26.92 29.44 1.44
CA PHE A 238 -27.51 28.62 0.37
C PHE A 238 -28.36 29.42 -0.65
N GLU A 239 -28.85 30.60 -0.26
CA GLU A 239 -29.65 31.49 -1.11
C GLU A 239 -28.83 32.63 -1.78
N GLN A 240 -27.55 32.77 -1.45
CA GLN A 240 -26.69 33.82 -2.01
C GLN A 240 -25.63 33.20 -2.93
N ALA A 241 -25.61 33.65 -4.19
CA ALA A 241 -24.63 33.19 -5.17
C ALA A 241 -23.19 33.64 -4.86
N THR A 242 -23.01 34.61 -3.96
CA THR A 242 -21.72 35.20 -3.60
C THR A 242 -21.34 34.88 -2.16
N PRO A 243 -20.11 34.41 -1.89
CA PRO A 243 -19.65 34.11 -0.53
C PRO A 243 -19.69 35.34 0.39
N ALA A 244 -20.21 35.15 1.60
CA ALA A 244 -20.18 36.11 2.68
C ALA A 244 -18.80 36.06 3.37
N LYS A 245 -17.89 36.96 2.95
CA LYS A 245 -16.57 37.23 3.54
C LYS A 245 -15.62 36.03 3.68
N SER A 246 -14.45 36.12 3.06
CA SER A 246 -13.35 35.17 3.27
C SER A 246 -12.53 35.53 4.50
N GLN A 247 -12.16 34.53 5.29
CA GLN A 247 -11.13 34.63 6.32
C GLN A 247 -9.86 33.93 5.83
N GLN A 248 -8.69 34.48 6.12
CA GLN A 248 -7.41 33.93 5.69
C GLN A 248 -6.44 33.83 6.86
N LYS A 249 -5.66 32.75 6.90
CA LYS A 249 -4.55 32.55 7.83
C LYS A 249 -3.34 32.03 7.07
N SER A 250 -2.19 32.63 7.29
CA SER A 250 -0.94 32.15 6.70
C SER A 250 -0.45 30.88 7.39
N VAL A 251 0.20 30.04 6.61
CA VAL A 251 0.80 28.77 7.00
C VAL A 251 2.31 28.92 6.90
N ASP A 252 2.98 28.50 7.96
CA ASP A 252 4.41 28.26 8.00
C ASP A 252 4.60 27.02 8.88
N LEU A 253 5.08 25.94 8.27
CA LEU A 253 5.24 24.63 8.91
C LEU A 253 6.63 24.08 8.57
N ALA A 254 7.38 23.75 9.61
CA ALA A 254 8.60 22.97 9.48
C ALA A 254 8.26 21.50 9.09
N PRO A 255 9.24 20.73 8.58
CA PRO A 255 9.07 19.30 8.38
C PRO A 255 8.54 18.61 9.64
N TYR A 256 7.61 17.66 9.47
CA TYR A 256 6.93 16.91 10.55
C TYR A 256 6.09 17.75 11.53
N GLU A 257 6.02 19.07 11.37
CA GLU A 257 5.24 19.93 12.24
C GLU A 257 3.75 19.77 11.94
N GLN A 258 2.92 19.82 12.98
CA GLN A 258 1.46 19.88 12.85
C GLN A 258 0.96 21.15 13.52
N LYS A 259 0.10 21.90 12.84
CA LYS A 259 -0.57 23.07 13.41
C LYS A 259 -2.08 22.96 13.22
N THR A 260 -2.77 23.43 14.26
CA THR A 260 -4.23 23.61 14.25
C THR A 260 -4.56 25.06 13.95
N TYR A 261 -5.42 25.28 12.97
CA TYR A 261 -5.94 26.58 12.58
C TYR A 261 -7.42 26.65 12.92
N THR A 262 -7.82 27.72 13.59
CA THR A 262 -9.20 27.91 14.04
C THR A 262 -9.87 29.07 13.31
N PHE A 263 -11.11 28.89 12.87
CA PHE A 263 -11.90 29.94 12.25
C PHE A 263 -13.24 30.10 12.97
N LYS A 264 -13.70 31.33 13.09
CA LYS A 264 -15.01 31.64 13.65
C LYS A 264 -15.98 31.92 12.52
N VAL A 265 -17.02 31.12 12.39
CA VAL A 265 -18.07 31.31 11.40
C VAL A 265 -19.33 31.79 12.10
N THR A 266 -19.77 33.02 11.83
CA THR A 266 -21.00 33.57 12.41
C THR A 266 -22.21 32.75 12.00
N LYS A 267 -23.05 32.40 12.98
CA LYS A 267 -24.30 31.67 12.71
C LYS A 267 -25.26 32.54 11.91
N THR A 268 -26.06 31.89 11.07
CA THR A 268 -27.19 32.51 10.40
C THR A 268 -28.41 31.61 10.52
N ASP A 269 -29.59 32.19 10.41
CA ASP A 269 -30.87 31.47 10.47
C ASP A 269 -31.12 30.54 9.26
N LYS A 270 -30.18 30.50 8.30
CA LYS A 270 -30.22 29.70 7.09
C LYS A 270 -28.99 28.81 6.98
N PRO A 271 -29.09 27.65 6.31
CA PRO A 271 -27.94 26.80 6.03
C PRO A 271 -26.82 27.54 5.29
N GLN A 272 -25.58 27.25 5.69
CA GLN A 272 -24.36 27.81 5.10
C GLN A 272 -23.46 26.69 4.59
N GLN A 273 -22.91 26.86 3.40
CA GLN A 273 -21.82 26.04 2.89
C GLN A 273 -20.50 26.72 3.24
N ILE A 274 -19.67 26.01 3.99
CA ILE A 274 -18.32 26.44 4.35
C ILE A 274 -17.34 25.70 3.44
N SER A 275 -16.55 26.45 2.70
CA SER A 275 -15.43 25.93 1.92
C SER A 275 -14.14 26.42 2.53
N VAL A 276 -13.27 25.48 2.93
CA VAL A 276 -11.92 25.77 3.40
C VAL A 276 -10.94 25.27 2.35
N LYS A 277 -10.06 26.16 1.91
CA LYS A 277 -9.07 25.92 0.87
C LYS A 277 -7.68 26.21 1.41
N ALA A 278 -6.76 25.25 1.34
CA ALA A 278 -5.34 25.50 1.53
C ALA A 278 -4.65 25.64 0.18
N ILE A 279 -3.90 26.72 0.00
CA ILE A 279 -2.98 26.95 -1.12
C ILE A 279 -1.59 26.95 -0.52
N LEU A 280 -0.79 25.92 -0.82
CA LEU A 280 0.49 25.72 -0.15
C LEU A 280 1.58 25.51 -1.19
N ASN A 281 2.79 25.92 -0.83
CA ASN A 281 4.02 25.51 -1.48
C ASN A 281 4.75 24.57 -0.51
N VAL A 282 4.95 23.34 -0.94
CA VAL A 282 5.55 22.27 -0.15
C VAL A 282 6.81 21.86 -0.87
N ASP A 283 7.97 22.22 -0.31
CA ASP A 283 9.27 21.86 -0.90
C ASP A 283 9.41 22.27 -2.39
N GLY A 284 8.85 23.43 -2.77
CA GLY A 284 8.85 23.95 -4.14
C GLY A 284 7.68 23.48 -5.01
N GLU A 285 6.84 22.57 -4.52
CA GLU A 285 5.66 22.07 -5.24
C GLU A 285 4.37 22.77 -4.79
N PRO A 286 3.62 23.41 -5.72
CA PRO A 286 2.34 24.03 -5.38
C PRO A 286 1.25 22.98 -5.22
N ILE A 287 0.61 22.96 -4.06
CA ILE A 287 -0.54 22.08 -3.77
C ILE A 287 -1.78 22.89 -3.42
N ARG A 288 -2.95 22.33 -3.74
CA ARG A 288 -4.25 22.90 -3.42
C ARG A 288 -5.14 21.84 -2.80
N LEU A 289 -5.57 22.07 -1.57
CA LEU A 289 -6.48 21.20 -0.84
C LEU A 289 -7.79 21.96 -0.58
N ILE A 290 -8.93 21.29 -0.71
CA ILE A 290 -10.26 21.89 -0.52
C ILE A 290 -11.13 20.91 0.26
N GLN A 291 -11.82 21.42 1.27
CA GLN A 291 -12.80 20.68 2.05
C GLN A 291 -14.06 21.54 2.17
N GLU A 292 -15.21 20.90 2.04
CA GLU A 292 -16.50 21.56 2.19
C GLU A 292 -17.30 20.95 3.33
N LEU A 293 -18.03 21.79 4.05
CA LEU A 293 -18.89 21.42 5.17
C LEU A 293 -20.19 22.20 5.04
N THR A 294 -21.31 21.56 5.35
CA THR A 294 -22.59 22.26 5.49
C THR A 294 -22.88 22.47 6.96
N LEU A 295 -23.18 23.72 7.34
CA LEU A 295 -23.60 24.09 8.69
C LEU A 295 -25.07 24.53 8.63
N SER A 296 -25.87 23.95 9.50
CA SER A 296 -27.29 24.25 9.72
C SER A 296 -27.51 24.51 11.20
#